data_AF-A0A9E5M1A2-F1
#
_entry.id   AF-A0A9E5M1A2-F1
#
_cell.length_a   1.000
_cell.length_b   1.000
_cell.length_c   1.000
_cell.angle_alpha   90.00
_cell.angle_beta   90.00
_cell.angle_gamma   90.00
#
_symmetry.space_group_name_H-M   'P 1'
#
loop_
_entity.id
_entity.type
_entity.pdbx_description
1 polymer ?
#
loop_
_entity_poly.entity_id
_entity_poly.type
_entity_poly.pdbx_seq_one_letter_code
_entity_poly.pdbx_strand_id
1 'polypeptide(L)'
;MGPSVALAVWESAEANSGLKVWSHTQGIFPLRKDLALAFGVKAEQIEVQHMRGAGCYGHNGADDVAYDAAWLARHVPGQCVRVQWTREEEMQQSPLAPAMRVKLQATVQVNAETTNMRAAKDGGPIELLSWQHDVWSQGHSSRPGRAATPAFKDSWQSAQQFPVLEPINVAAAAGAGANT
;
A
#
# COMPACT_ATOMS: atom_id res chain seq x y z
N MET A 1 7.73 16.74 2.89
CA MET A 1 6.67 15.72 2.79
C MET A 1 5.32 16.36 3.11
N GLY A 2 4.32 16.15 2.28
CA GLY A 2 2.93 16.59 2.50
C GLY A 2 2.01 15.39 2.78
N PRO A 3 0.87 15.58 3.47
CA PRO A 3 -0.10 14.52 3.74
C PRO A 3 -0.88 14.14 2.46
N SER A 4 -1.59 13.01 2.53
CA SER A 4 -2.44 12.54 1.46
C SER A 4 -3.60 13.49 1.18
N VAL A 5 -3.84 13.73 -0.11
CA VAL A 5 -4.89 14.59 -0.64
C VAL A 5 -5.50 13.98 -1.91
N ALA A 6 -6.80 14.12 -2.06
CA ALA A 6 -7.52 13.82 -3.30
C ALA A 6 -8.65 14.82 -3.54
N LEU A 7 -9.04 14.92 -4.80
CA LEU A 7 -10.26 15.62 -5.21
C LEU A 7 -11.18 14.63 -5.91
N ALA A 8 -12.48 14.80 -5.76
CA ALA A 8 -13.46 14.04 -6.51
C ALA A 8 -14.68 14.87 -6.86
N VAL A 9 -15.33 14.54 -7.97
CA VAL A 9 -16.65 15.05 -8.36
C VAL A 9 -17.48 13.89 -8.88
N TRP A 10 -18.73 13.81 -8.43
CA TRP A 10 -19.77 13.03 -9.09
C TRP A 10 -20.55 13.95 -10.00
N GLU A 11 -20.70 13.58 -11.26
CA GLU A 11 -21.55 14.34 -12.18
C GLU A 11 -23.02 14.31 -11.72
N SER A 12 -23.74 15.41 -12.01
CA SER A 12 -25.18 15.52 -11.77
C SER A 12 -25.93 14.51 -12.63
N ALA A 13 -27.11 14.08 -12.17
CA ALA A 13 -27.98 13.12 -12.86
C ALA A 13 -28.36 13.51 -14.30
N GLU A 14 -28.16 14.77 -14.71
CA GLU A 14 -28.36 15.21 -16.10
C GLU A 14 -27.18 14.91 -17.04
N ALA A 15 -25.97 14.73 -16.50
CA ALA A 15 -24.75 14.51 -17.26
C ALA A 15 -24.36 13.02 -17.16
N ASN A 16 -24.44 12.33 -18.28
CA ASN A 16 -24.26 10.90 -18.39
C ASN A 16 -22.77 10.46 -18.27
N SER A 17 -21.98 11.02 -17.33
CA SER A 17 -20.59 10.61 -17.10
C SER A 17 -20.04 10.77 -15.67
N GLY A 18 -20.53 9.95 -14.74
CA GLY A 18 -19.63 9.23 -13.82
C GLY A 18 -18.82 10.02 -12.75
N LEU A 19 -18.07 9.26 -11.95
CA LEU A 19 -17.18 9.75 -10.90
C LEU A 19 -15.82 10.12 -11.49
N LYS A 20 -15.32 11.33 -11.24
CA LYS A 20 -13.94 11.74 -11.55
C LYS A 20 -13.16 11.93 -10.27
N VAL A 21 -11.96 11.35 -10.20
CA VAL A 21 -11.07 11.39 -9.03
C VAL A 21 -9.68 11.83 -9.44
N TRP A 22 -9.14 12.83 -8.76
CA TRP A 22 -7.75 13.25 -8.86
C TRP A 22 -7.00 12.79 -7.61
N SER A 23 -6.06 11.88 -7.79
CA SER A 23 -5.27 11.33 -6.68
C SER A 23 -3.80 11.21 -7.05
N HIS A 24 -2.95 11.26 -6.03
CA HIS A 24 -1.53 10.98 -6.14
C HIS A 24 -1.20 9.48 -5.97
N THR A 25 -2.21 8.61 -6.15
CA THR A 25 -2.05 7.15 -6.15
C THR A 25 -0.97 6.68 -7.13
N GLN A 26 -0.25 5.63 -6.74
CA GLN A 26 0.71 4.93 -7.60
C GLN A 26 0.02 4.01 -8.62
N GLY A 27 -1.29 3.74 -8.47
CA GLY A 27 -2.01 2.77 -9.28
C GLY A 27 -3.43 3.24 -9.62
N ILE A 28 -3.56 4.06 -10.67
CA ILE A 28 -4.87 4.59 -11.10
C ILE A 28 -5.86 3.51 -11.55
N PHE A 29 -5.41 2.45 -12.24
CA PHE A 29 -6.29 1.38 -12.70
C PHE A 29 -6.75 0.48 -11.55
N PRO A 30 -5.86 0.03 -10.63
CA PRO A 30 -6.29 -0.64 -9.41
C PRO A 30 -7.25 0.20 -8.55
N LEU A 31 -6.96 1.49 -8.34
CA LEU A 31 -7.85 2.41 -7.62
C LEU A 31 -9.23 2.48 -8.29
N ARG A 32 -9.27 2.67 -9.61
CA ARG A 32 -10.53 2.71 -10.39
C ARG A 32 -11.37 1.43 -10.20
N LYS A 33 -10.71 0.27 -10.24
CA LYS A 33 -11.38 -1.03 -10.08
C LYS A 33 -12.04 -1.14 -8.70
N ASP A 34 -11.34 -0.75 -7.64
CA ASP A 34 -11.89 -0.84 -6.28
C ASP A 34 -12.95 0.23 -5.99
N LEU A 35 -12.83 1.43 -6.55
CA LEU A 35 -13.90 2.43 -6.48
C LEU A 35 -15.18 1.91 -7.17
N ALA A 36 -15.05 1.22 -8.30
CA ALA A 36 -16.19 0.60 -8.99
C ALA A 36 -16.88 -0.44 -8.10
N LEU A 37 -16.10 -1.31 -7.45
CA LEU A 37 -16.59 -2.28 -6.47
C LEU A 37 -17.26 -1.60 -5.27
N ALA A 38 -16.62 -0.58 -4.69
CA ALA A 38 -17.09 0.08 -3.48
C ALA A 38 -18.39 0.86 -3.68
N PHE A 39 -18.60 1.42 -4.87
CA PHE A 39 -19.79 2.23 -5.19
C PHE A 39 -20.86 1.46 -5.97
N GLY A 40 -20.61 0.20 -6.33
CA GLY A 40 -21.53 -0.64 -7.11
C GLY A 40 -21.78 -0.12 -8.52
N VAL A 41 -20.80 0.54 -9.13
CA VAL A 41 -20.90 1.12 -10.49
C VAL A 41 -19.95 0.42 -11.45
N LYS A 42 -20.16 0.61 -12.75
CA LYS A 42 -19.23 0.07 -13.76
C LYS A 42 -17.96 0.90 -13.79
N ALA A 43 -16.80 0.27 -14.01
CA ALA A 43 -15.51 0.96 -14.04
C ALA A 43 -15.41 2.01 -15.17
N GLU A 44 -16.18 1.85 -16.25
CA GLU A 44 -16.27 2.82 -17.35
C GLU A 44 -16.96 4.13 -16.92
N GLN A 45 -17.68 4.12 -15.80
CA GLN A 45 -18.29 5.30 -15.19
C GLN A 45 -17.34 6.00 -14.20
N ILE A 46 -16.07 5.56 -14.11
CA ILE A 46 -15.09 6.15 -13.19
C ILE A 46 -13.84 6.55 -13.97
N GLU A 47 -13.44 7.80 -13.82
CA GLU A 47 -12.16 8.32 -14.30
C GLU A 47 -11.25 8.62 -13.11
N VAL A 48 -10.05 8.04 -13.10
CA VAL A 48 -9.03 8.33 -12.11
C VAL A 48 -7.84 8.98 -12.81
N GLN A 49 -7.56 10.23 -12.47
CA GLN A 49 -6.44 11.00 -12.97
C GLN A 49 -5.31 11.05 -11.92
N HIS A 50 -4.10 10.74 -12.36
CA HIS A 50 -2.92 10.84 -11.52
C HIS A 50 -2.48 12.29 -11.37
N MET A 51 -2.19 12.70 -10.13
CA MET A 51 -1.64 14.01 -9.78
C MET A 51 -0.30 13.87 -9.06
N ARG A 52 0.57 14.87 -9.20
CA ARG A 52 1.86 14.90 -8.50
C ARG A 52 1.65 14.98 -6.99
N GLY A 53 2.16 13.99 -6.25
CA GLY A 53 2.18 13.97 -4.78
C GLY A 53 3.57 14.24 -4.20
N ALA A 54 3.66 14.36 -2.87
CA ALA A 54 4.90 14.65 -2.16
C ALA A 54 5.85 13.44 -1.98
N GLY A 55 5.63 12.36 -2.73
CA GLY A 55 6.34 11.08 -2.63
C GLY A 55 5.59 10.03 -1.80
N CYS A 56 5.77 8.77 -2.17
CA CYS A 56 5.19 7.59 -1.55
C CYS A 56 6.31 6.55 -1.38
N TYR A 57 6.85 6.43 -0.15
CA TYR A 57 7.96 5.53 0.18
C TYR A 57 7.46 4.11 0.46
N GLY A 58 6.58 3.60 -0.41
CA GLY A 58 5.75 2.42 -0.17
C GLY A 58 4.28 2.70 -0.51
N HIS A 59 3.37 1.95 0.11
CA HIS A 59 1.94 2.27 0.09
C HIS A 59 1.66 3.39 1.11
N ASN A 60 1.06 4.49 0.68
CA ASN A 60 0.58 5.58 1.53
C ASN A 60 -0.95 5.71 1.43
N GLY A 61 -1.57 6.63 2.17
CA GLY A 61 -3.03 6.84 2.18
C GLY A 61 -3.62 7.44 0.90
N ALA A 62 -2.93 7.42 -0.24
CA ALA A 62 -3.39 8.05 -1.48
C ALA A 62 -4.66 7.42 -2.06
N ASP A 63 -4.81 6.11 -1.87
CA ASP A 63 -5.99 5.36 -2.32
C ASP A 63 -7.17 5.56 -1.36
N ASP A 64 -6.91 5.59 -0.05
CA ASP A 64 -7.92 5.80 1.00
C ASP A 64 -8.49 7.22 0.95
N VAL A 65 -7.65 8.26 0.91
CA VAL A 65 -8.14 9.65 0.80
C VAL A 65 -8.93 9.90 -0.48
N ALA A 66 -8.64 9.13 -1.54
CA ALA A 66 -9.37 9.17 -2.80
C ALA A 66 -10.76 8.54 -2.67
N TYR A 67 -10.88 7.45 -1.91
CA TYR A 67 -12.17 6.90 -1.52
C TYR A 67 -12.99 7.91 -0.69
N ASP A 68 -12.39 8.55 0.31
CA ASP A 68 -13.06 9.54 1.16
C ASP A 68 -13.62 10.70 0.33
N ALA A 69 -12.80 11.24 -0.58
CA ALA A 69 -13.22 12.31 -1.47
C ALA A 69 -14.38 11.87 -2.37
N ALA A 70 -14.30 10.68 -2.96
CA ALA A 70 -15.36 10.14 -3.81
C ALA A 70 -16.64 9.87 -3.03
N TRP A 71 -16.54 9.36 -1.80
CA TRP A 71 -17.69 9.08 -0.95
C TRP A 71 -18.40 10.37 -0.53
N LEU A 72 -17.66 11.40 -0.12
CA LEU A 72 -18.22 12.72 0.20
C LEU A 72 -18.83 13.38 -1.03
N ALA A 73 -18.15 13.37 -2.18
CA ALA A 73 -18.65 13.94 -3.42
C ALA A 73 -19.99 13.32 -3.86
N ARG A 74 -20.27 12.07 -3.50
CA ARG A 74 -21.54 11.40 -3.82
C ARG A 74 -22.75 12.08 -3.16
N HIS A 75 -22.53 12.74 -2.02
CA HIS A 75 -23.57 13.44 -1.27
C HIS A 75 -23.77 14.89 -1.74
N VAL A 76 -22.88 15.40 -2.60
CA VAL A 76 -22.96 16.74 -3.18
C VAL A 76 -22.74 16.70 -4.71
N PRO A 77 -23.65 16.07 -5.48
CA PRO A 77 -23.48 15.93 -6.93
C PRO A 77 -23.26 17.28 -7.63
N GLY A 78 -22.38 17.28 -8.63
CA GLY A 78 -21.97 18.47 -9.38
C GLY A 78 -20.95 19.36 -8.66
N GLN A 79 -20.64 19.10 -7.39
CA GLN A 79 -19.64 19.86 -6.63
C GLN A 79 -18.33 19.08 -6.49
N CYS A 80 -17.21 19.77 -6.68
CA CYS A 80 -15.89 19.20 -6.46
C CYS A 80 -15.56 19.21 -4.97
N VAL A 81 -15.30 18.03 -4.41
CA VAL A 81 -14.88 17.85 -3.02
C VAL A 81 -13.39 17.63 -2.97
N ARG A 82 -12.70 18.35 -2.08
CA ARG A 82 -11.29 18.15 -1.75
C ARG A 82 -11.16 17.60 -0.35
N VAL A 83 -10.50 16.45 -0.22
CA VAL A 83 -10.13 15.87 1.07
C VAL A 83 -8.62 15.93 1.20
N GLN A 84 -8.16 16.49 2.31
CA GLN A 84 -6.76 16.51 2.69
C GLN A 84 -6.67 16.06 4.13
N TRP A 85 -5.95 14.96 4.37
CA TRP A 85 -5.68 14.53 5.72
C TRP A 85 -4.73 15.49 6.42
N THR A 86 -4.92 15.63 7.73
CA THR A 86 -3.93 16.21 8.62
C THR A 86 -2.73 15.28 8.72
N ARG A 87 -1.61 15.79 9.26
CA ARG A 87 -0.45 14.92 9.54
C ARG A 87 -0.78 13.84 10.57
N GLU A 88 -1.63 14.16 11.53
CA GLU A 88 -2.04 13.20 12.56
C GLU A 88 -2.87 12.06 11.96
N GLU A 89 -3.87 12.38 11.15
CA GLU A 89 -4.66 11.38 10.43
C GLU A 89 -3.78 10.53 9.51
N GLU A 90 -2.85 11.12 8.76
CA GLU A 90 -1.89 10.37 7.95
C GLU A 90 -1.14 9.29 8.76
N MET A 91 -0.70 9.61 9.99
CA MET A 91 0.05 8.66 10.82
C MET A 91 -0.83 7.56 11.43
N GLN A 92 -2.12 7.82 11.60
CA GLN A 92 -3.07 6.85 12.16
C GLN A 92 -3.76 6.00 11.09
N GLN A 93 -3.94 6.58 9.89
CA GLN A 93 -4.78 6.02 8.85
C GLN A 93 -3.96 5.33 7.75
N SER A 94 -2.78 5.85 7.41
CA SER A 94 -1.98 5.28 6.31
C SER A 94 -1.47 3.86 6.61
N PRO A 95 -1.32 3.02 5.56
CA PRO A 95 -0.77 1.68 5.71
C PRO A 95 0.63 1.68 6.32
N LEU A 96 0.84 0.84 7.32
CA LEU A 96 2.16 0.57 7.89
C LEU A 96 2.65 -0.81 7.46
N ALA A 97 3.97 -0.95 7.31
CA ALA A 97 4.55 -2.27 7.10
C ALA A 97 4.21 -3.19 8.29
N PRO A 98 3.92 -4.48 8.05
CA PRO A 98 3.60 -5.39 9.13
C PRO A 98 4.79 -5.55 10.08
N ALA A 99 4.49 -5.80 11.35
CA ALA A 99 5.51 -6.19 12.32
C ALA A 99 6.15 -7.51 11.90
N MET A 100 7.48 -7.59 12.03
CA MET A 100 8.27 -8.77 11.64
C MET A 100 9.15 -9.22 12.79
N ARG A 101 9.26 -10.55 12.95
CA ARG A 101 10.30 -11.16 13.79
C ARG A 101 11.30 -11.86 12.87
N VAL A 102 12.57 -11.51 13.01
CA VAL A 102 13.67 -12.13 12.28
C VAL A 102 14.60 -12.81 13.29
N LYS A 103 14.87 -14.10 13.11
CA LYS A 103 15.91 -14.83 13.84
C LYS A 103 17.06 -15.07 12.88
N LEU A 104 18.26 -14.61 13.23
CA LEU A 104 19.47 -14.81 12.45
C LEU A 104 20.43 -15.73 13.22
N GLN A 105 21.02 -16.69 12.51
CA GLN A 105 22.06 -17.56 13.02
C GLN A 105 23.18 -17.60 12.00
N ALA A 106 24.42 -17.37 12.45
CA ALA A 106 25.59 -17.43 11.58
C ALA A 106 26.75 -18.11 12.31
N THR A 107 27.48 -18.94 11.59
CA THR A 107 28.76 -19.48 12.06
C THR A 107 29.87 -18.68 11.42
N VAL A 108 30.77 -18.14 12.22
CA VAL A 108 31.94 -17.37 11.75
C VAL A 108 33.23 -18.03 12.22
N GLN A 109 34.23 -18.02 11.35
CA GLN A 109 35.58 -18.48 11.64
C GLN A 109 36.53 -17.28 11.59
N VAL A 110 37.37 -17.15 12.61
CA VAL A 110 38.42 -16.13 12.63
C VAL A 110 39.70 -16.74 12.11
N ASN A 111 40.24 -16.18 11.02
CA ASN A 111 41.50 -16.62 10.44
C ASN A 111 42.64 -15.84 11.10
N ALA A 112 43.37 -16.49 12.00
CA ALA A 112 44.43 -15.87 12.79
C ALA A 112 45.60 -15.33 11.92
N GLU A 113 45.77 -15.85 10.71
CA GLU A 113 46.86 -15.51 9.77
C GLU A 113 46.70 -14.13 9.10
N THR A 114 45.48 -13.56 9.08
CA THR A 114 45.16 -12.25 8.48
C THR A 114 45.01 -11.12 9.51
N THR A 115 45.43 -11.33 10.76
CA THR A 115 45.42 -10.28 11.81
C THR A 115 46.32 -9.07 11.49
N ASN A 116 47.23 -9.18 10.52
CA ASN A 116 47.91 -8.03 9.93
C ASN A 116 47.07 -7.44 8.79
N MET A 117 46.41 -6.30 9.06
CA MET A 117 45.48 -5.52 8.23
C MET A 117 45.93 -5.15 6.80
N ARG A 118 47.09 -5.64 6.31
CA ARG A 118 47.67 -5.36 4.99
C ARG A 118 47.71 -6.56 4.04
N ALA A 119 47.30 -7.76 4.46
CA ALA A 119 47.42 -8.99 3.66
C ALA A 119 46.11 -9.62 3.18
N ALA A 120 44.96 -8.96 3.33
CA ALA A 120 43.68 -9.48 2.84
C ALA A 120 43.41 -8.99 1.42
N LYS A 121 44.11 -9.55 0.41
CA LYS A 121 43.71 -9.34 -1.00
C LYS A 121 42.49 -10.17 -1.39
N ASP A 122 42.23 -11.29 -0.70
CA ASP A 122 41.09 -12.18 -0.94
C ASP A 122 40.59 -12.82 0.38
N GLY A 123 39.91 -12.05 1.23
CA GLY A 123 39.28 -12.56 2.46
C GLY A 123 39.72 -11.80 3.71
N GLY A 124 38.75 -11.21 4.42
CA GLY A 124 38.99 -10.53 5.69
C GLY A 124 39.39 -11.50 6.81
N PRO A 125 39.70 -10.99 8.02
CA PRO A 125 40.07 -11.82 9.18
C PRO A 125 38.93 -12.70 9.70
N ILE A 126 37.71 -12.52 9.18
CA ILE A 126 36.51 -13.26 9.56
C ILE A 126 35.90 -13.86 8.30
N GLU A 127 35.66 -15.16 8.33
CA GLU A 127 35.01 -15.95 7.29
C GLU A 127 33.62 -16.38 7.80
N LEU A 128 32.57 -16.19 6.99
CA LEU A 128 31.23 -16.73 7.30
C LEU A 128 31.15 -18.17 6.77
N LEU A 129 31.00 -19.15 7.67
CA LEU A 129 30.87 -20.56 7.31
C LEU A 129 29.42 -20.96 7.03
N SER A 130 28.47 -20.41 7.77
CA SER A 130 27.05 -20.66 7.54
C SER A 130 26.21 -19.46 7.93
N TRP A 131 25.05 -19.36 7.28
CA TRP A 131 24.04 -18.33 7.52
C TRP A 131 22.65 -18.94 7.40
N GLN A 132 21.83 -18.74 8.41
CA GLN A 132 20.41 -19.09 8.42
C GLN A 132 19.60 -17.88 8.90
N HIS A 133 18.46 -17.64 8.25
CA HIS A 133 17.44 -16.73 8.77
C HIS A 133 16.10 -17.45 8.84
N ASP A 134 15.33 -17.16 9.89
CA ASP A 134 13.92 -17.49 9.99
C ASP A 134 13.15 -16.16 10.12
N VAL A 135 12.12 -15.93 9.32
CA VAL A 135 11.32 -14.70 9.36
C VAL A 135 9.85 -15.04 9.53
N TRP A 136 9.22 -14.41 10.51
CA TRP A 136 7.78 -14.48 10.73
C TRP A 136 7.19 -13.08 10.51
N SER A 137 6.32 -12.95 9.49
CA SER A 137 5.67 -11.70 9.09
C SER A 137 4.25 -11.97 8.59
N GLN A 138 3.42 -10.93 8.57
CA GLN A 138 2.15 -10.94 7.82
C GLN A 138 2.39 -10.60 6.34
N GLY A 139 1.39 -10.84 5.49
CA GLY A 139 1.44 -10.45 4.08
C GLY A 139 1.70 -8.95 3.91
N HIS A 140 2.61 -8.59 3.00
CA HIS A 140 3.06 -7.21 2.79
C HIS A 140 2.20 -6.41 1.80
N SER A 141 1.07 -6.96 1.33
CA SER A 141 0.29 -6.33 0.27
C SER A 141 -1.21 -6.49 0.44
N SER A 142 -1.88 -5.36 0.70
CA SER A 142 -3.33 -5.18 0.69
C SER A 142 -3.75 -4.07 -0.29
N ARG A 143 -3.04 -3.94 -1.43
CA ARG A 143 -3.32 -2.86 -2.37
C ARG A 143 -4.69 -3.01 -3.03
N PRO A 144 -5.35 -1.89 -3.37
CA PRO A 144 -6.54 -1.91 -4.19
C PRO A 144 -6.37 -2.70 -5.49
N GLY A 145 -7.46 -3.28 -6.00
CA GLY A 145 -7.56 -3.97 -7.29
C GLY A 145 -7.20 -5.46 -7.27
N ARG A 146 -6.73 -5.97 -6.12
CA ARG A 146 -6.23 -7.35 -5.97
C ARG A 146 -7.23 -8.33 -5.35
N ALA A 147 -8.27 -7.82 -4.68
CA ALA A 147 -9.27 -8.62 -4.00
C ALA A 147 -10.64 -8.56 -4.71
N ALA A 148 -11.55 -9.46 -4.30
CA ALA A 148 -12.95 -9.46 -4.74
C ALA A 148 -13.78 -8.36 -4.04
N THR A 149 -13.24 -7.80 -2.96
CA THR A 149 -13.83 -6.71 -2.17
C THR A 149 -12.90 -5.49 -2.19
N PRO A 150 -13.42 -4.26 -2.05
CA PRO A 150 -12.58 -3.06 -1.98
C PRO A 150 -11.58 -3.15 -0.84
N ALA A 151 -10.34 -2.75 -1.08
CA ALA A 151 -9.28 -2.71 -0.07
C ALA A 151 -9.07 -1.31 0.52
N PHE A 152 -10.14 -0.53 0.72
CA PHE A 152 -10.07 0.78 1.36
C PHE A 152 -10.29 0.67 2.87
N LYS A 153 -9.62 1.49 3.67
CA LYS A 153 -9.77 1.47 5.13
C LYS A 153 -11.17 1.84 5.61
N ASP A 154 -11.91 2.65 4.84
CA ASP A 154 -13.23 3.14 5.25
C ASP A 154 -14.40 2.51 4.50
N SER A 155 -14.15 1.63 3.52
CA SER A 155 -15.24 0.89 2.87
C SER A 155 -16.07 0.02 3.84
N TRP A 156 -15.47 -0.34 4.97
CA TRP A 156 -16.06 -1.10 6.08
C TRP A 156 -17.03 -0.28 6.94
N GLN A 157 -16.89 1.05 6.93
CA GLN A 157 -17.72 1.97 7.71
C GLN A 157 -18.99 2.38 6.97
N SER A 158 -19.11 1.99 5.69
CA SER A 158 -20.30 2.25 4.89
C SER A 158 -21.46 1.31 5.26
N ALA A 159 -22.70 1.69 4.94
CA ALA A 159 -23.91 0.93 5.25
C ALA A 159 -23.92 -0.51 4.68
N GLN A 160 -23.05 -0.79 3.70
CA GLN A 160 -22.82 -2.12 3.16
C GLN A 160 -21.45 -2.61 3.64
N GLN A 161 -21.46 -3.42 4.71
CA GLN A 161 -20.22 -3.95 5.29
C GLN A 161 -19.61 -4.98 4.33
N PHE A 162 -18.40 -4.70 3.84
CA PHE A 162 -17.56 -5.72 3.24
C PHE A 162 -16.92 -6.58 4.37
N PRO A 163 -16.45 -7.82 4.12
CA PRO A 163 -15.75 -8.69 5.10
C PRO A 163 -14.23 -8.45 5.23
N VAL A 164 -13.69 -8.22 6.45
CA VAL A 164 -12.30 -7.74 6.68
C VAL A 164 -11.30 -8.61 5.91
N LEU A 165 -10.48 -7.98 5.05
CA LEU A 165 -9.46 -8.70 4.31
C LEU A 165 -8.34 -9.11 5.27
N GLU A 166 -8.29 -10.40 5.59
CA GLU A 166 -7.17 -10.96 6.33
C GLU A 166 -5.89 -10.92 5.47
N PRO A 167 -4.72 -10.65 6.08
CA PRO A 167 -3.45 -10.74 5.37
C PRO A 167 -3.27 -12.13 4.77
N ILE A 168 -3.14 -12.20 3.45
CA ILE A 168 -2.90 -13.49 2.79
C ILE A 168 -1.44 -13.87 3.02
N ASN A 169 -1.22 -14.99 3.74
CA ASN A 169 0.08 -15.65 3.84
C ASN A 169 0.39 -16.36 2.51
N VAL A 170 0.71 -15.62 1.45
CA VAL A 170 1.15 -16.23 0.19
C VAL A 170 2.66 -16.47 0.26
N ALA A 171 3.06 -17.69 0.60
CA ALA A 171 4.33 -18.19 0.08
C ALA A 171 4.11 -18.48 -1.41
N ALA A 172 4.55 -17.58 -2.29
CA ALA A 172 4.55 -17.87 -3.73
C ALA A 172 5.79 -18.72 -4.07
N ALA A 173 5.63 -19.67 -4.99
CA ALA A 173 6.73 -20.42 -5.63
C ALA A 173 7.80 -19.54 -6.32
N ALA A 174 7.61 -18.21 -6.33
CA ALA A 174 8.55 -17.20 -6.81
C ALA A 174 9.13 -16.30 -5.69
N GLY A 175 9.11 -16.73 -4.42
CA GLY A 175 9.98 -16.18 -3.38
C GLY A 175 9.59 -14.81 -2.84
N ALA A 176 8.37 -14.65 -2.32
CA ALA A 176 8.01 -13.50 -1.49
C ALA A 176 7.07 -13.90 -0.34
N GLY A 177 7.58 -14.77 0.53
CA GLY A 177 6.93 -15.17 1.78
C GLY A 177 7.90 -16.04 2.55
N ALA A 178 8.40 -15.53 3.67
CA ALA A 178 9.40 -16.24 4.44
C ALA A 178 8.71 -17.26 5.35
N ASN A 179 8.91 -18.54 5.00
CA ASN A 179 8.91 -19.69 5.89
C ASN A 179 9.75 -20.76 5.18
N THR A 180 11.05 -20.73 5.43
CA THR A 180 11.95 -21.90 5.49
C THR A 180 13.02 -21.58 6.50
#